data_AF-A0A023EDI4-F1
#
_entry.id   AF-A0A023EDI4-F1
#
_cell.length_a   1.000
_cell.length_b   1.000
_cell.length_c   1.000
_cell.angle_alpha   90.00
_cell.angle_beta   90.00
_cell.angle_gamma   90.00
#
_symmetry.space_group_name_H-M   'P 1'
#
loop_
_entity.id
_entity.type
_entity.pdbx_description
1 polymer ?
#
loop_
_entity_poly.entity_id
_entity_poly.type
_entity_poly.pdbx_seq_one_letter_code
_entity_poly.pdbx_strand_id
1 'polypeptide(L)'
;MRTTSTLMRVRLPQLEKRVPFQEILPLRLKNQVSGKTDKGSDVACLQEMAVMFSCLKANDFNEDLCPKEVSTFKRCYKVYLDKKATKKETSSKGIVVPGKDLNYKQLNKVLKQFPTQPKKS
;
A
#
# COMPACT_ATOMS: atom_id res chain seq x y z
N MET A 1 36.70 5.06 -40.17
CA MET A 1 35.43 4.71 -39.52
C MET A 1 35.56 5.01 -38.03
N ARG A 2 34.75 5.92 -37.47
CA ARG A 2 34.76 6.25 -36.03
C ARG A 2 33.94 5.20 -35.28
N THR A 3 34.59 4.15 -34.80
CA THR A 3 33.96 3.10 -34.00
C THR A 3 33.75 3.59 -32.56
N THR A 4 32.57 4.12 -32.31
CA THR A 4 31.70 3.79 -31.16
C THR A 4 32.35 3.49 -29.79
N SER A 5 33.26 4.34 -29.30
CA SER A 5 33.75 4.26 -27.90
C SER A 5 32.66 4.60 -26.86
N THR A 6 31.51 5.14 -27.27
CA THR A 6 30.48 5.68 -26.37
C THR A 6 29.42 4.66 -25.94
N LEU A 7 29.32 3.51 -26.61
CA LEU A 7 28.32 2.47 -26.30
C LEU A 7 28.71 1.57 -25.11
N MET A 8 29.95 1.65 -24.62
CA MET A 8 30.48 0.80 -23.54
C MET A 8 30.31 1.38 -22.12
N ARG A 9 29.56 2.49 -21.98
CA ARG A 9 29.22 3.06 -20.64
C ARG A 9 28.05 2.37 -19.95
N VAL A 10 27.58 1.24 -20.46
CA VAL A 10 26.63 0.40 -19.74
C VAL A 10 27.42 -0.43 -18.73
N ARG A 11 27.09 -0.30 -17.44
CA ARG A 11 27.72 -1.12 -16.40
C ARG A 11 27.50 -2.59 -16.74
N LEU A 12 28.58 -3.34 -17.01
CA LEU A 12 28.49 -4.79 -17.11
C LEU A 12 27.93 -5.36 -15.81
N PRO A 13 27.16 -6.47 -15.86
CA PRO A 13 26.72 -7.16 -14.66
C PRO A 13 27.94 -7.52 -13.80
N GLN A 14 27.80 -7.41 -12.49
CA GLN A 14 28.89 -7.74 -11.58
C GLN A 14 29.26 -9.22 -11.72
N LEU A 15 30.56 -9.50 -11.81
CA LEU A 15 31.07 -10.86 -11.89
C LEU A 15 31.07 -11.48 -10.48
N GLU A 16 30.29 -12.54 -10.27
CA GLU A 16 30.16 -13.21 -8.95
C GLU A 16 31.52 -13.64 -8.37
N LYS A 17 32.48 -14.04 -9.23
CA LYS A 17 33.84 -14.41 -8.79
C LYS A 17 34.64 -13.21 -8.24
N ARG A 18 34.37 -11.99 -8.70
CA ARG A 18 35.04 -10.77 -8.21
C ARG A 18 34.33 -10.18 -6.99
N VAL A 19 33.02 -10.39 -6.88
CA VAL A 19 32.19 -9.88 -5.79
C VAL A 19 31.32 -11.03 -5.27
N PRO A 20 31.89 -11.96 -4.49
CA PRO A 20 31.13 -13.09 -3.98
C PRO A 20 30.05 -12.60 -3.03
N PHE A 21 28.87 -13.21 -3.10
CA PHE A 21 27.80 -12.93 -2.16
C PHE A 21 28.22 -13.35 -0.75
N GLN A 22 28.22 -12.40 0.18
CA GLN A 22 28.44 -12.67 1.59
C GLN A 22 27.09 -12.76 2.31
N GLU A 23 26.78 -13.96 2.79
CA GLU A 23 25.57 -14.23 3.54
C GLU A 23 25.66 -13.67 4.98
N ILE A 24 25.02 -12.54 5.23
CA ILE A 24 24.91 -11.97 6.60
C ILE A 24 23.86 -12.73 7.41
N LEU A 25 22.81 -13.21 6.73
CA LEU A 25 21.70 -13.98 7.30
C LEU A 25 21.48 -15.21 6.44
N PRO A 26 21.16 -16.37 7.04
CA PRO A 26 21.00 -17.60 6.28
C PRO A 26 19.91 -17.45 5.20
N LEU A 27 20.23 -17.89 3.98
CA LEU A 27 19.45 -17.89 2.75
C LEU A 27 18.35 -18.93 2.83
N ARG A 28 17.47 -18.74 3.81
CA ARG A 28 16.41 -19.66 4.14
C ARG A 28 15.15 -18.87 4.46
N LEU A 29 14.02 -19.35 3.94
CA LEU A 29 12.74 -18.70 4.17
C LEU A 29 12.36 -18.78 5.65
N LYS A 30 11.73 -17.71 6.15
CA LYS A 30 11.14 -17.69 7.50
C LYS A 30 9.70 -18.16 7.41
N ASN A 31 9.18 -18.72 8.51
CA ASN A 31 7.76 -19.11 8.62
C ASN A 31 6.82 -17.89 8.88
N GLN A 32 7.31 -16.67 8.68
CA GLN A 32 6.55 -15.44 8.85
C GLN A 32 7.13 -14.30 8.00
N VAL A 33 6.27 -13.40 7.59
CA VAL A 33 6.59 -12.11 6.97
C VAL A 33 6.38 -10.98 7.98
N SER A 34 7.21 -9.94 7.87
CA SER A 34 7.02 -8.71 8.64
C SER A 34 5.85 -7.92 8.06
N GLY A 35 5.00 -7.37 8.93
CA GLY A 35 3.95 -6.45 8.50
C GLY A 35 4.51 -5.06 8.32
N LYS A 36 4.60 -4.59 7.07
CA LYS A 36 4.76 -3.15 6.81
C LYS A 36 3.37 -2.51 6.88
N THR A 37 3.21 -1.49 7.72
CA THR A 37 2.00 -0.67 7.67
C THR A 37 2.03 0.11 6.37
N ASP A 38 1.11 -0.21 5.45
CA ASP A 38 0.83 0.66 4.32
C ASP A 38 0.24 1.96 4.85
N LYS A 39 1.09 2.97 5.05
CA LYS A 39 0.68 4.36 5.27
C LYS A 39 0.16 4.91 3.94
N GLY A 40 -0.96 4.39 3.47
CA GLY A 40 -1.68 4.99 2.35
C GLY A 40 -2.06 6.43 2.71
N SER A 41 -2.12 7.31 1.72
CA SER A 41 -2.61 8.67 1.91
C SER A 41 -4.08 8.60 2.34
N ASP A 42 -4.40 9.19 3.49
CA ASP A 42 -5.76 9.30 4.02
C ASP A 42 -6.61 10.38 3.33
N VAL A 43 -6.19 10.81 2.14
CA VAL A 43 -6.88 11.82 1.33
C VAL A 43 -8.04 11.16 0.60
N ALA A 44 -9.26 11.68 0.81
CA ALA A 44 -10.50 11.18 0.21
C ALA A 44 -11.39 12.34 -0.22
N CYS A 45 -12.36 12.05 -1.10
CA CYS A 45 -13.43 12.98 -1.50
C CYS A 45 -12.94 14.31 -2.12
N LEU A 46 -11.82 14.26 -2.86
CA LEU A 46 -11.22 15.45 -3.50
C LEU A 46 -12.18 16.11 -4.49
N GLN A 47 -12.97 15.32 -5.21
CA GLN A 47 -13.90 15.82 -6.22
C GLN A 47 -15.05 16.58 -5.57
N GLU A 48 -15.70 16.01 -4.56
CA GLU A 48 -16.80 16.61 -3.82
C GLU A 48 -16.33 17.87 -3.08
N MET A 49 -15.11 17.83 -2.53
CA MET A 49 -14.49 18.98 -1.88
C MET A 49 -14.25 20.14 -2.86
N ALA A 50 -13.76 19.85 -4.08
CA ALA A 50 -13.54 20.88 -5.09
C ALA A 50 -14.86 21.55 -5.55
N VAL A 51 -15.93 20.77 -5.69
CA VAL A 51 -17.27 21.29 -6.02
C VAL A 51 -17.81 22.17 -4.89
N MET A 52 -17.68 21.72 -3.64
CA MET A 52 -18.08 22.50 -2.46
C MET A 52 -17.34 23.84 -2.38
N PHE A 53 -16.01 23.83 -2.54
CA PHE A 53 -15.23 25.06 -2.52
C PHE A 53 -15.58 26.02 -3.67
N SER A 54 -15.98 25.49 -4.83
CA SER A 54 -16.43 26.32 -5.94
C SER A 54 -17.73 27.05 -5.61
N CYS A 55 -18.68 26.37 -4.97
CA CYS A 55 -19.93 27.00 -4.51
C CYS A 55 -19.67 28.03 -3.39
N LEU A 56 -18.86 27.68 -2.40
CA LEU A 56 -18.52 28.57 -1.29
C LEU A 56 -17.85 29.85 -1.81
N LYS A 57 -16.90 29.72 -2.74
CA LYS A 57 -16.22 30.87 -3.35
C LYS A 57 -17.18 31.82 -4.08
N ALA A 58 -18.25 31.30 -4.69
CA ALA A 58 -19.24 32.11 -5.39
C ALA A 58 -20.22 32.83 -4.45
N ASN A 59 -20.33 32.38 -3.19
CA ASN A 59 -21.31 32.83 -2.21
C ASN A 59 -20.64 33.38 -0.93
N ASP A 60 -19.46 33.99 -1.06
CA ASP A 60 -18.69 34.58 0.05
C ASP A 60 -18.49 33.64 1.25
N PHE A 61 -18.30 32.35 0.95
CA PHE A 61 -18.11 31.26 1.92
C PHE A 61 -19.29 31.04 2.87
N ASN A 62 -20.50 31.46 2.49
CA ASN A 62 -21.71 31.13 3.22
C ASN A 62 -22.16 29.68 2.95
N GLU A 63 -22.04 28.82 3.95
CA GLU A 63 -22.42 27.41 3.86
C GLU A 63 -23.92 27.19 3.61
N ASP A 64 -24.77 28.07 4.15
CA ASP A 64 -26.23 27.95 4.04
C ASP A 64 -26.72 28.09 2.59
N LEU A 65 -25.92 28.73 1.74
CA LEU A 65 -26.20 28.89 0.31
C LEU A 65 -25.72 27.70 -0.54
N CYS A 66 -24.93 26.78 0.04
CA CYS A 66 -24.37 25.59 -0.64
C CYS A 66 -24.79 24.25 0.02
N PRO A 67 -26.07 24.03 0.37
CA PRO A 67 -26.47 22.85 1.15
C PRO A 67 -26.32 21.53 0.39
N LYS A 68 -26.41 21.57 -0.95
CA LYS A 68 -26.29 20.38 -1.80
C LYS A 68 -24.84 19.89 -1.85
N GLU A 69 -23.90 20.79 -2.01
CA GLU A 69 -22.48 20.50 -2.13
C GLU A 69 -21.91 20.03 -0.78
N VAL A 70 -22.31 20.70 0.31
CA VAL A 70 -21.94 20.31 1.69
C VAL A 70 -22.48 18.93 2.04
N SER A 71 -23.75 18.64 1.74
CA SER A 71 -24.34 17.32 2.02
C SER A 71 -23.69 16.20 1.21
N THR A 72 -23.34 16.47 -0.05
CA THR A 72 -22.64 15.52 -0.92
C THR A 72 -21.24 15.21 -0.41
N PHE A 73 -20.47 16.23 -0.02
CA PHE A 73 -19.16 16.04 0.60
C PHE A 73 -19.24 15.23 1.90
N LYS A 74 -20.16 15.60 2.81
CA LYS A 74 -20.38 14.87 4.07
C LYS A 74 -20.73 13.40 3.84
N ARG A 75 -21.57 13.12 2.83
CA ARG A 75 -21.92 11.75 2.44
C ARG A 75 -20.71 10.96 1.94
N CYS A 76 -19.90 11.53 1.05
CA CYS A 76 -18.68 10.88 0.58
C CYS A 76 -17.75 10.55 1.76
N TYR A 77 -17.52 11.53 2.64
CA TYR A 77 -16.61 11.36 3.77
C TYR A 77 -17.08 10.29 4.75
N LYS A 78 -18.39 10.23 5.03
CA LYS A 78 -18.98 9.17 5.87
C LYS A 78 -18.74 7.78 5.27
N VAL A 79 -19.01 7.60 3.97
CA VAL A 79 -18.77 6.31 3.30
C VAL A 79 -17.30 5.94 3.32
N TYR A 80 -16.39 6.91 3.18
CA TYR A 80 -14.95 6.67 3.31
C TYR A 80 -14.58 6.17 4.71
N LEU A 81 -15.10 6.80 5.77
CA LEU A 81 -14.84 6.38 7.15
C LEU A 81 -15.34 4.95 7.42
N ASP A 82 -16.55 4.62 6.95
CA ASP A 82 -17.12 3.29 7.11
C ASP A 82 -16.27 2.22 6.37
N LYS A 83 -15.83 2.53 5.14
CA LYS A 83 -14.92 1.66 4.36
C LYS A 83 -13.55 1.51 5.05
N LYS A 84 -13.04 2.57 5.66
CA LYS A 84 -11.76 2.54 6.38
C LYS A 84 -11.85 1.68 7.65
N ALA A 85 -12.93 1.82 8.41
CA ALA A 85 -13.19 1.02 9.60
C ALA A 85 -13.32 -0.47 9.25
N THR A 86 -14.14 -0.81 8.25
CA THR A 86 -14.31 -2.19 7.78
C THR A 86 -13.01 -2.79 7.23
N LYS A 87 -12.21 -2.03 6.48
CA LYS A 87 -10.87 -2.48 6.03
C LYS A 87 -9.92 -2.74 7.21
N LYS A 88 -9.94 -1.88 8.23
CA LYS A 88 -9.12 -2.07 9.45
C LYS A 88 -9.53 -3.34 10.19
N GLU A 89 -10.82 -3.58 10.37
CA GLU A 89 -11.32 -4.80 11.02
C GLU A 89 -11.02 -6.08 10.24
N THR A 90 -11.24 -6.07 8.93
CA THR A 90 -10.94 -7.24 8.09
C THR A 90 -9.45 -7.56 8.08
N SER A 91 -8.61 -6.51 7.99
CA SER A 91 -7.16 -6.66 8.07
C SER A 91 -6.70 -7.19 9.44
N SER A 92 -7.37 -6.83 10.54
CA SER A 92 -7.01 -7.26 11.89
C SER A 92 -7.44 -8.69 12.20
N LYS A 93 -8.63 -9.12 11.72
CA LYS A 93 -9.19 -10.46 11.91
C LYS A 93 -8.39 -11.56 11.19
N GLY A 94 -7.60 -11.21 10.18
CA GLY A 94 -6.71 -12.18 9.50
C GLY A 94 -7.46 -13.31 8.77
N ILE A 95 -8.72 -13.06 8.36
CA ILE A 95 -9.57 -14.01 7.64
C ILE A 95 -8.99 -14.20 6.24
N VAL A 96 -8.60 -15.40 5.87
CA VAL A 96 -8.02 -15.70 4.56
C VAL A 96 -9.16 -15.81 3.55
N VAL A 97 -9.18 -14.93 2.55
CA VAL A 97 -10.14 -14.97 1.43
C VAL A 97 -9.37 -15.37 0.18
N PRO A 98 -9.76 -16.43 -0.54
CA PRO A 98 -9.08 -16.87 -1.76
C PRO A 98 -9.24 -15.85 -2.90
N GLY A 99 -8.24 -15.77 -3.79
CA GLY A 99 -8.29 -14.97 -5.03
C GLY A 99 -7.91 -13.49 -4.91
N LYS A 100 -7.39 -13.04 -3.76
CA LYS A 100 -6.84 -11.69 -3.56
C LYS A 100 -5.48 -11.73 -2.89
N ASP A 101 -4.71 -10.66 -3.04
CA ASP A 101 -3.47 -10.46 -2.29
C ASP A 101 -3.74 -10.50 -0.78
N LEU A 102 -2.99 -11.35 -0.08
CA LEU A 102 -3.14 -11.56 1.35
C LEU A 102 -2.36 -10.51 2.15
N ASN A 103 -3.02 -9.95 3.16
CA ASN A 103 -2.36 -9.14 4.18
C ASN A 103 -1.35 -10.00 4.97
N TYR A 104 -0.30 -9.40 5.53
CA TYR A 104 0.74 -10.10 6.31
C TYR A 104 0.16 -10.98 7.42
N LYS A 105 -0.92 -10.55 8.09
CA LYS A 105 -1.62 -11.35 9.12
C LYS A 105 -2.27 -12.61 8.54
N GLN A 106 -2.90 -12.48 7.37
CA GLN A 106 -3.53 -13.60 6.67
C GLN A 106 -2.45 -14.57 6.16
N LEU A 107 -1.38 -14.05 5.54
CA LEU A 107 -0.28 -14.85 5.03
C LEU A 107 0.47 -15.59 6.15
N ASN A 108 0.73 -14.92 7.28
CA ASN A 108 1.35 -15.55 8.45
C ASN A 108 0.50 -16.67 9.07
N LYS A 109 -0.83 -16.66 8.86
CA LYS A 109 -1.69 -17.78 9.27
C LYS A 109 -1.45 -19.01 8.39
N VAL A 110 -1.32 -18.80 7.08
CA VAL A 110 -1.00 -19.87 6.11
C VAL A 110 0.41 -20.43 6.34
N LEU A 111 1.41 -19.56 6.49
CA LEU A 111 2.81 -19.98 6.72
C LEU A 111 3.01 -20.75 8.03
N LYS A 112 2.15 -20.53 9.03
CA LYS A 112 2.16 -21.32 10.27
C LYS A 112 1.59 -22.72 10.09
N GLN A 113 0.65 -22.92 9.16
CA GLN A 113 0.09 -24.23 8.83
C GLN A 113 1.07 -25.07 8.02
N PHE A 114 1.81 -24.43 7.12
CA PHE A 114 2.79 -25.07 6.23
C PHE A 114 4.19 -24.45 6.43
N PRO A 115 4.87 -24.75 7.56
CA PRO A 115 6.16 -24.15 7.85
C PRO A 115 7.26 -24.72 6.94
N THR A 116 8.08 -23.82 6.40
CA THR A 116 9.28 -24.16 5.62
C THR A 116 10.42 -24.73 6.45
N GLN A 117 10.39 -24.49 7.77
CA GLN A 117 11.41 -24.97 8.72
C GLN A 117 10.77 -25.49 10.00
N PRO A 118 11.37 -26.51 10.64
CA PRO A 118 10.91 -26.97 11.95
C PRO A 118 10.92 -25.81 12.95
N LYS A 119 9.91 -25.76 13.82
CA LYS A 119 9.88 -24.76 14.89
C LYS A 119 11.12 -24.96 15.77
N LYS A 120 11.94 -23.92 15.92
CA LYS A 120 12.98 -23.92 16.96
C LYS A 120 12.25 -23.92 18.31
N SER A 121 12.44 -24.99 19.07
CA SER A 121 12.02 -25.09 20.48
C SER A 121 12.81 -24.11 21.34
#